data_AF-A0A0X7A2V2-F1
#
_entry.id   AF-A0A0X7A2V2-F1
#
_cell.length_a   1.000
_cell.length_b   1.000
_cell.length_c   1.000
_cell.angle_alpha   90.00
_cell.angle_beta   90.00
_cell.angle_gamma   90.00
#
_symmetry.space_group_name_H-M   'P 1'
#
loop_
_entity.id
_entity.type
_entity.pdbx_description
1 polymer ?
#
loop_
_entity_poly.entity_id
_entity_poly.type
_entity_poly.pdbx_seq_one_letter_code
_entity_poly.pdbx_strand_id
1 'polypeptide(L)' 'MAFPDDVHKVDVLKIGLARVIVPQGKRWDDLFLTGPRATDDFLSVREEPALDEREPF' A
#
# COMPACT_ATOMS: atom_id res chain seq x y z
N MET A 1 6.38 -14.78 -13.52
CA MET A 1 5.10 -15.18 -12.88
C MET A 1 4.41 -13.91 -12.40
N ALA A 2 3.07 -13.86 -12.39
CA ALA A 2 2.32 -12.63 -12.09
C ALA A 2 2.18 -12.34 -10.57
N PHE A 3 2.23 -13.38 -9.72
CA PHE A 3 2.25 -13.24 -8.25
C PHE A 3 3.36 -14.09 -7.63
N PRO A 4 3.83 -13.73 -6.43
CA PRO A 4 4.67 -14.58 -5.58
C PRO A 4 3.98 -15.91 -5.18
N ASP A 5 4.78 -16.92 -4.83
CA ASP A 5 4.32 -18.29 -4.55
C ASP A 5 3.44 -18.41 -3.29
N ASP A 6 3.51 -17.46 -2.37
CA ASP A 6 2.71 -17.43 -1.15
C ASP A 6 1.28 -16.91 -1.37
N VAL A 7 0.96 -16.40 -2.56
CA VAL A 7 -0.37 -15.87 -2.88
C VAL A 7 -1.33 -16.99 -3.31
N HIS A 8 -2.24 -17.36 -2.39
CA HIS A 8 -3.23 -18.42 -2.62
C HIS A 8 -4.68 -17.91 -2.74
N LYS A 9 -4.92 -16.61 -2.50
CA LYS A 9 -6.26 -15.99 -2.55
C LYS A 9 -6.20 -14.66 -3.29
N VAL A 10 -7.19 -14.42 -4.15
CA VAL A 10 -7.30 -13.22 -4.97
C VAL A 10 -8.72 -12.67 -4.97
N ASP A 11 -8.83 -11.36 -5.15
CA ASP A 11 -10.08 -10.71 -5.50
C ASP A 11 -10.11 -10.46 -7.01
N VAL A 12 -11.26 -10.74 -7.64
CA VAL A 12 -11.45 -10.57 -9.09
C VAL A 12 -12.41 -9.43 -9.35
N LEU A 13 -11.89 -8.33 -9.85
CA LEU A 13 -12.63 -7.09 -10.11
C LEU A 13 -12.98 -6.99 -11.60
N LYS A 14 -14.24 -6.71 -11.90
CA LYS A 14 -14.71 -6.46 -13.28
C LYS A 14 -14.61 -4.98 -13.61
N ILE A 15 -13.91 -4.65 -14.69
CA ILE A 15 -13.85 -3.30 -15.26
C ILE A 15 -14.26 -3.38 -16.72
N GLY A 16 -15.55 -3.18 -17.00
CA GLY A 16 -16.12 -3.40 -18.33
C GLY A 16 -15.89 -4.83 -18.82
N LEU A 17 -15.14 -4.98 -19.91
CA LEU A 17 -14.72 -6.28 -20.45
C LEU A 17 -13.43 -6.83 -19.83
N ALA A 18 -12.67 -6.01 -19.09
CA ALA A 18 -11.44 -6.41 -18.43
C ALA A 18 -11.69 -7.05 -17.06
N ARG A 19 -10.69 -7.78 -16.57
CA ARG A 19 -10.61 -8.27 -15.19
C ARG A 19 -9.30 -7.82 -14.58
N VAL A 20 -9.37 -7.27 -13.38
CA VAL A 20 -8.22 -6.98 -12.54
C VAL A 20 -8.20 -8.02 -11.43
N ILE A 21 -7.08 -8.72 -11.31
CA ILE A 21 -6.86 -9.72 -10.28
C ILE A 21 -5.83 -9.14 -9.33
N VAL A 22 -6.15 -9.08 -8.04
CA VAL A 22 -5.24 -8.61 -6.99
C VAL A 22 -5.20 -9.63 -5.87
N PRO A 23 -4.07 -9.77 -5.14
CA PRO A 23 -4.04 -10.55 -3.91
C PRO A 23 -5.10 -10.03 -2.94
N GLN A 24 -5.85 -10.95 -2.35
CA GLN A 24 -6.93 -10.59 -1.43
C GLN A 24 -6.40 -9.84 -0.20
N GLY A 25 -7.12 -8.81 0.24
CA GLY A 25 -6.77 -8.05 1.45
C GLY A 25 -5.60 -7.07 1.28
N LYS A 26 -5.14 -6.85 0.04
CA LYS A 26 -4.03 -5.94 -0.29
C LYS A 26 -4.50 -4.66 -0.98
N ARG A 27 -5.80 -4.38 -0.99
CA ARG A 27 -6.32 -3.11 -1.53
C ARG A 27 -6.19 -2.00 -0.50
N TRP A 28 -6.15 -0.76 -0.98
CA TRP A 28 -6.24 0.41 -0.11
C TRP A 28 -7.51 0.40 0.75
N ASP A 29 -8.64 -0.03 0.17
CA ASP A 29 -9.89 -0.18 0.91
C ASP A 29 -9.72 -1.13 2.11
N ASP A 30 -9.03 -2.26 1.93
CA ASP A 30 -8.79 -3.22 2.99
C ASP A 30 -7.93 -2.61 4.11
N LEU A 31 -6.87 -1.86 3.74
CA LEU A 31 -6.01 -1.15 4.68
C LEU A 31 -6.79 -0.09 5.48
N PHE A 32 -7.63 0.71 4.83
CA PHE A 32 -8.35 1.79 5.50
C PHE A 32 -9.59 1.32 6.28
N LEU A 33 -10.25 0.24 5.85
CA LEU A 33 -11.44 -0.30 6.52
C LEU A 33 -11.07 -1.24 7.65
N THR A 34 -10.09 -2.13 7.44
CA THR A 34 -9.79 -3.25 8.33
C THR A 34 -8.32 -3.33 8.76
N GLY A 35 -7.47 -2.46 8.21
CA GLY A 35 -6.05 -2.43 8.56
C GLY A 35 -5.79 -1.95 9.99
N PRO A 36 -4.54 -2.14 10.46
CA PRO A 36 -4.13 -1.71 11.78
C PRO A 36 -4.31 -0.19 11.93
N ARG A 37 -4.82 0.23 13.09
CA ARG A 37 -4.93 1.64 13.45
C ARG A 37 -3.68 2.06 14.20
N ALA A 38 -3.13 3.20 13.81
CA ALA A 38 -2.11 3.88 14.59
C ALA A 38 -2.70 4.27 15.97
N THR A 39 -1.88 4.19 17.01
CA THR A 39 -2.19 4.77 18.32
C THR A 39 -2.08 6.28 18.27
N ASP A 40 -2.69 6.98 19.23
CA ASP A 40 -2.69 8.45 19.26
C ASP A 40 -1.28 9.06 19.34
N ASP A 41 -0.31 8.31 19.85
CA ASP A 41 1.09 8.71 20.01
C ASP A 41 2.02 8.17 18.91
N PHE A 42 1.50 7.40 17.96
CA PHE A 42 2.28 6.81 16.87
C PHE A 42 2.93 7.89 16.01
N LEU A 43 4.26 7.89 15.95
CA LEU A 43 5.07 8.91 15.25
C LEU A 43 4.80 10.34 15.72
N SER A 44 4.53 10.52 17.03
CA SER A 44 4.37 11.84 17.67
C SER A 44 5.57 12.78 17.47
N VAL A 45 6.77 12.23 17.25
CA VAL A 45 7.95 12.95 16.76
C VAL A 45 8.56 12.15 15.61
N ARG A 46 8.93 12.84 14.53
CA ARG A 46 9.73 12.29 13.43
C ARG A 46 10.90 13.23 13.19
N GLU A 47 12.13 12.72 13.29
CA GLU A 47 13.31 13.48 12.91
C GLU A 47 13.22 13.82 11.43
N GLU A 48 13.24 15.12 11.12
CA GLU A 48 13.30 15.60 9.76
C GLU A 48 14.78 15.79 9.38
N PRO A 49 15.27 15.07 8.36
CA PRO A 49 16.66 15.25 7.94
C PRO A 49 16.88 16.66 7.41
N ALA A 50 18.12 17.14 7.49
CA ALA A 50 18.51 18.38 6.85
C ALA A 50 18.26 18.30 5.33
N LEU A 51 17.93 19.43 4.72
CA LEU A 51 17.78 19.51 3.27
C LEU A 51 19.13 19.28 2.61
N ASP A 52 19.15 18.40 1.60
CA ASP A 52 20.32 18.23 0.73
C ASP A 52 20.48 19.44 -0.20
N GLU A 53 21.74 19.82 -0.46
CA GLU A 53 22.07 20.81 -1.48
C GLU A 53 21.73 20.25 -2.87
N ARG A 54 21.12 21.08 -3.72
CA ARG A 54 20.83 20.70 -5.12
C ARG A 54 22.05 20.96 -6.00
N GLU A 55 22.20 20.18 -7.06
CA GLU A 55 23.21 20.47 -8.09
C GLU A 55 22.94 21.85 -8.72
N PRO A 56 23.99 22.64 -8.98
CA PRO A 56 23.85 23.87 -9.75
C PRO A 56 23.38 23.57 -11.18
N PHE A 57 22.60 24.49 -11.75
CA PHE A 57 22.09 24.40 -13.12
C PHE A 57 23.18 24.43 -14.19
#